data_AF-A0A6L3N7E5-F1
#
_entry.id   AF-A0A6L3N7E5-F1
#
_cell.length_a   1.000
_cell.length_b   1.000
_cell.length_c   1.000
_cell.angle_alpha   90.00
_cell.angle_beta   90.00
_cell.angle_gamma   90.00
#
_symmetry.space_group_name_H-M   'P 1'
#
loop_
_entity.id
_entity.type
_entity.pdbx_description
1 polymer ?
#
loop_
_entity_poly.entity_id
_entity_poly.type
_entity_poly.pdbx_seq_one_letter_code
_entity_poly.pdbx_strand_id
1 'polypeptide(L)'
;MKSSGSARTMRRNAALPSSDAQTGSIATAANGRAKTATKPKDSIRQTKRAINDAGPAARTAGAAKPGARTREDKDGPLFEDIRYLGRLLGDVVREQEGDTVFDVVETIRQTAVKFRREDDSEAAQTLEKKLRKLTPEQTVSVVRAFSYFSHLANIAEDRHHNRRRRIHALAGSAPQPGTVAYALEQLKTTGNASKRVLQRFFDDALIVPVLTAHPTEVQRKSILDAQHDIARLLAERDQPLTARERAYNESMLRARVTALWQTRMLRDARLTVGDEIENALSYYRATFLDELPALYGDIEAALAEHGLSARVPAFFQMGSWIGGDRDGNPNVTAATLEEAINRQSAVILEHYLEQVHKLGAELSVSNLLVGANDAVKALAAASPDQSPHRVDEPYRRALIGIYTRLAASARVRLGEGTVPVRSAGRGAPPV
;
A
#
# COMPACT_ATOMS: atom_id res chain seq x y z
N MET A 1 -37.54 11.36 -53.09
CA MET A 1 -38.96 10.95 -53.05
C MET A 1 -39.55 11.37 -51.71
N LYS A 2 -40.77 11.92 -51.80
CA LYS A 2 -41.74 12.36 -50.80
C LYS A 2 -41.73 11.65 -49.40
N SER A 3 -41.86 12.50 -48.37
CA SER A 3 -43.00 12.57 -47.43
C SER A 3 -42.99 11.79 -46.09
N SER A 4 -43.10 12.60 -45.03
CA SER A 4 -44.07 12.54 -43.91
C SER A 4 -44.10 11.36 -42.93
N GLY A 5 -43.88 11.68 -41.64
CA GLY A 5 -45.01 12.08 -40.79
C GLY A 5 -45.60 11.06 -39.81
N SER A 6 -45.60 11.48 -38.54
CA SER A 6 -46.74 11.47 -37.61
C SER A 6 -47.06 10.20 -36.78
N ALA A 7 -46.69 10.30 -35.50
CA ALA A 7 -47.59 10.41 -34.33
C ALA A 7 -48.47 9.25 -33.82
N ARG A 8 -48.53 9.25 -32.47
CA ARG A 8 -49.62 8.93 -31.53
C ARG A 8 -49.72 7.53 -30.90
N THR A 9 -49.44 7.54 -29.58
CA THR A 9 -50.33 7.20 -28.45
C THR A 9 -51.17 5.92 -28.50
N MET A 10 -51.02 5.07 -27.46
CA MET A 10 -52.18 4.58 -26.71
C MET A 10 -51.80 4.11 -25.30
N ARG A 11 -52.47 4.69 -24.30
CA ARG A 11 -52.64 4.15 -22.93
C ARG A 11 -53.53 2.92 -22.98
N ARG A 12 -53.31 1.95 -22.08
CA ARG A 12 -54.39 1.17 -21.45
C ARG A 12 -53.98 0.71 -20.05
N ASN A 13 -54.81 1.10 -19.08
CA ASN A 13 -54.86 0.61 -17.70
C ASN A 13 -55.31 -0.85 -17.66
N ALA A 14 -54.83 -1.61 -16.67
CA ALA A 14 -55.59 -2.72 -16.09
C ALA A 14 -55.17 -2.97 -14.62
N ALA A 15 -56.05 -2.51 -13.73
CA ALA A 15 -56.51 -3.04 -12.44
C ALA A 15 -55.60 -3.91 -11.54
N LEU A 16 -55.53 -3.46 -10.28
CA LEU A 16 -55.34 -4.23 -9.04
C LEU A 16 -56.43 -5.31 -8.85
N PRO A 17 -56.21 -6.22 -7.89
CA PRO A 17 -57.12 -6.22 -6.75
C PRO A 17 -56.42 -6.16 -5.38
N SER A 18 -57.14 -5.52 -4.48
CA SER A 18 -56.94 -5.32 -3.05
C SER A 18 -57.44 -6.50 -2.21
N SER A 19 -56.79 -6.72 -1.06
CA SER A 19 -57.41 -7.03 0.24
C SER A 19 -56.26 -7.11 1.26
N ASP A 20 -56.00 -6.09 2.06
CA ASP A 20 -56.72 -5.60 3.23
C ASP A 20 -55.98 -5.98 4.51
N ALA A 21 -55.82 -4.94 5.31
CA ALA A 21 -55.05 -4.87 6.54
C ALA A 21 -55.85 -5.41 7.72
N GLN A 22 -55.15 -5.79 8.80
CA GLN A 22 -55.48 -5.25 10.11
C GLN A 22 -54.29 -5.29 11.08
N THR A 23 -53.85 -4.07 11.35
CA THR A 23 -53.33 -3.46 12.58
C THR A 23 -53.42 -4.21 13.91
N GLY A 24 -52.35 -4.08 14.70
CA GLY A 24 -52.37 -4.15 16.17
C GLY A 24 -51.28 -3.22 16.74
N SER A 25 -51.70 -2.02 17.15
CA SER A 25 -50.93 -1.02 17.89
C SER A 25 -51.03 -1.27 19.39
N ILE A 26 -49.94 -1.09 20.15
CA ILE A 26 -50.00 -0.66 21.55
C ILE A 26 -48.94 0.41 21.77
N ALA A 27 -49.38 1.54 22.32
CA ALA A 27 -48.58 2.71 22.64
C ALA A 27 -48.64 3.03 24.14
N THR A 28 -47.65 3.82 24.57
CA THR A 28 -47.61 4.73 25.73
C THR A 28 -47.44 4.08 27.14
N ALA A 29 -46.71 4.65 28.09
CA ALA A 29 -46.42 6.08 28.31
C ALA A 29 -45.20 6.37 29.22
N ALA A 30 -44.73 7.63 29.09
CA ALA A 30 -44.50 8.60 30.18
C ALA A 30 -43.07 8.90 30.72
N ASN A 31 -42.61 10.08 30.27
CA ASN A 31 -42.18 11.27 31.05
C ASN A 31 -40.88 11.29 31.86
N GLY A 32 -40.09 12.34 31.58
CA GLY A 32 -39.05 12.86 32.47
C GLY A 32 -38.20 13.98 31.85
N ARG A 33 -38.74 15.21 31.77
CA ARG A 33 -37.94 16.44 31.60
C ARG A 33 -37.27 16.81 32.93
N ALA A 34 -35.99 17.19 32.92
CA ALA A 34 -35.50 18.48 33.46
C ALA A 34 -33.98 18.52 33.77
N LYS A 35 -33.37 19.62 33.31
CA LYS A 35 -32.37 20.48 33.96
C LYS A 35 -30.87 20.13 33.93
N THR A 36 -30.16 21.12 33.38
CA THR A 36 -28.77 21.53 33.57
C THR A 36 -28.36 21.63 35.04
N ALA A 37 -27.14 21.17 35.36
CA ALA A 37 -26.46 21.49 36.62
C ALA A 37 -24.93 21.61 36.43
N THR A 38 -24.51 22.86 36.59
CA THR A 38 -23.24 23.45 36.99
C THR A 38 -22.19 22.60 37.73
N LYS A 39 -20.92 22.88 37.41
CA LYS A 39 -19.70 22.60 38.18
C LYS A 39 -19.82 23.03 39.66
N PRO A 40 -19.15 22.32 40.60
CA PRO A 40 -18.65 22.93 41.82
C PRO A 40 -17.26 23.53 41.54
N LYS A 41 -17.16 24.84 41.71
CA LYS A 41 -15.92 25.49 42.13
C LYS A 41 -15.87 25.34 43.64
N ASP A 42 -14.79 24.77 44.18
CA ASP A 42 -14.35 25.11 45.52
C ASP A 42 -12.92 25.63 45.48
N SER A 43 -12.78 26.73 46.19
CA SER A 43 -11.71 27.69 46.22
C SER A 43 -10.75 27.40 47.36
N ILE A 44 -9.44 27.26 47.11
CA ILE A 44 -8.44 27.63 48.12
C ILE A 44 -7.30 28.43 47.47
N ARG A 45 -7.44 29.74 47.71
CA ARG A 45 -6.48 30.82 47.93
C ARG A 45 -4.98 30.46 47.97
N GLN A 46 -4.25 31.27 47.20
CA GLN A 46 -2.85 31.68 47.32
C GLN A 46 -2.19 31.50 48.71
N THR A 47 -0.97 30.98 48.70
CA THR A 47 0.15 31.60 49.46
C THR A 47 1.47 31.30 48.78
N LYS A 48 2.15 32.37 48.36
CA LYS A 48 3.56 32.36 47.98
C LYS A 48 4.41 32.33 49.24
N ARG A 49 5.57 31.68 49.11
CA ARG A 49 6.92 32.12 49.48
C ARG A 49 7.68 31.29 50.54
N ALA A 50 8.85 30.85 50.08
CA ALA A 50 10.11 30.56 50.77
C ALA A 50 10.18 29.28 51.63
N ILE A 51 11.10 28.37 51.28
CA ILE A 51 12.48 28.37 51.80
C ILE A 51 13.36 27.54 50.85
N ASN A 52 14.41 28.17 50.34
CA ASN A 52 15.62 27.50 49.82
C ASN A 52 16.49 27.21 51.04
N ASP A 53 17.01 25.97 51.17
CA ASP A 53 18.43 25.70 51.47
C ASP A 53 18.66 24.21 51.73
N ALA A 54 19.30 23.53 50.78
CA ALA A 54 20.24 22.44 51.01
C ALA A 54 21.06 22.21 49.73
N GLY A 55 22.40 22.26 49.86
CA GLY A 55 23.38 22.33 48.78
C GLY A 55 23.59 21.06 47.94
N PRO A 56 24.64 21.06 47.08
CA PRO A 56 24.68 20.27 45.85
C PRO A 56 25.21 18.86 46.10
N ALA A 57 24.36 17.85 45.92
CA ALA A 57 24.83 16.48 45.72
C ALA A 57 25.17 16.27 44.24
N ALA A 58 26.43 15.92 44.00
CA ALA A 58 27.03 15.71 42.69
C ALA A 58 26.16 14.84 41.77
N ARG A 59 25.78 15.40 40.62
CA ARG A 59 25.29 14.61 39.49
C ARG A 59 26.49 13.83 38.94
N THR A 60 26.56 12.55 39.27
CA THR A 60 27.41 11.61 38.53
C THR A 60 26.91 11.56 37.09
N ALA A 61 27.65 12.22 36.20
CA ALA A 61 27.51 12.03 34.76
C ALA A 61 27.75 10.55 34.47
N GLY A 62 26.69 9.83 34.13
CA GLY A 62 26.80 8.47 33.61
C GLY A 62 27.62 8.54 32.32
N ALA A 63 28.79 7.92 32.35
CA ALA A 63 29.68 7.82 31.20
C ALA A 63 28.90 7.25 30.00
N ALA A 64 28.84 8.02 28.92
CA ALA A 64 28.30 7.56 27.65
C ALA A 64 29.10 6.34 27.18
N LYS A 65 28.41 5.25 26.85
CA LYS A 65 29.02 4.07 26.23
C LYS A 65 29.78 4.49 24.96
N PRO A 66 31.05 4.08 24.76
CA PRO A 66 31.77 4.40 23.53
C PRO A 66 31.08 3.70 22.36
N GLY A 67 30.57 4.47 21.39
CA GLY A 67 29.95 3.95 20.16
C GLY A 67 28.46 4.25 19.96
N ALA A 68 27.79 4.93 20.90
CA ALA A 68 26.41 5.38 20.68
C ALA A 68 26.38 6.58 19.71
N ARG A 69 26.24 6.30 18.40
CA ARG A 69 25.91 7.31 17.39
C ARG A 69 24.70 8.14 17.86
N THR A 70 24.82 9.45 17.82
CA THR A 70 23.73 10.37 18.18
C THR A 70 22.53 10.17 17.25
N ARG A 71 21.34 10.66 17.62
CA ARG A 71 20.17 10.60 16.73
C ARG A 71 20.46 11.30 15.40
N GLU A 72 21.20 12.40 15.45
CA GLU A 72 21.65 13.14 14.26
C GLU A 72 22.59 12.31 13.37
N ASP A 73 23.51 11.53 13.95
CA ASP A 73 24.37 10.61 13.18
C ASP A 73 23.59 9.46 12.52
N LYS A 74 22.49 9.01 13.16
CA LYS A 74 21.64 7.93 12.63
C LYS A 74 20.77 8.39 11.47
N ASP A 75 20.40 9.66 11.44
CA ASP A 75 19.54 10.24 10.40
C ASP A 75 20.34 10.92 9.27
N GLY A 76 21.67 10.93 9.36
CA GLY A 76 22.57 11.41 8.29
C GLY A 76 22.22 10.88 6.88
N PRO A 77 22.12 9.54 6.68
CA PRO A 77 21.75 8.97 5.39
C PRO A 77 20.38 9.41 4.85
N LEU A 78 19.40 9.65 5.72
CA LEU A 78 18.10 10.20 5.33
C LEU A 78 18.25 11.61 4.77
N PHE A 79 19.00 12.47 5.48
CA PHE A 79 19.22 13.84 5.02
C PHE A 79 20.00 13.90 3.71
N GLU A 80 20.93 12.97 3.49
CA GLU A 80 21.65 12.83 2.22
C GLU A 80 20.70 12.49 1.06
N ASP A 81 19.80 11.52 1.25
CA ASP A 81 18.80 11.13 0.24
C ASP A 81 17.84 12.30 -0.07
N ILE A 82 17.31 12.97 0.96
CA ILE A 82 16.43 14.15 0.78
C ILE A 82 17.14 15.26 0.01
N ARG A 83 18.40 15.57 0.37
CA ARG A 83 19.19 16.60 -0.34
C ARG A 83 19.47 16.19 -1.77
N TYR A 84 19.79 14.92 -2.00
CA TYR A 84 20.09 14.40 -3.32
C TYR A 84 18.86 14.46 -4.25
N LEU A 85 17.72 13.95 -3.81
CA LEU A 85 16.46 14.04 -4.57
C LEU A 85 16.00 15.50 -4.75
N GLY A 86 16.19 16.34 -3.74
CA GLY A 86 15.89 17.77 -3.82
C GLY A 86 16.73 18.50 -4.87
N ARG A 87 18.03 18.20 -4.95
CA ARG A 87 18.91 18.73 -6.01
C ARG A 87 18.48 18.25 -7.39
N LEU A 88 18.17 16.96 -7.51
CA LEU A 88 17.72 16.36 -8.75
C LEU A 88 16.43 17.01 -9.26
N LEU A 89 15.44 17.23 -8.37
CA LEU A 89 14.23 17.97 -8.69
C LEU A 89 14.54 19.42 -9.10
N GLY A 90 15.42 20.11 -8.36
CA GLY A 90 15.85 21.46 -8.70
C GLY A 90 16.46 21.57 -10.09
N ASP A 91 17.32 20.62 -10.46
CA ASP A 91 17.93 20.58 -11.79
C ASP A 91 16.89 20.30 -12.88
N VAL A 92 15.93 19.41 -12.63
CA VAL A 92 14.80 19.16 -13.54
C VAL A 92 13.96 20.42 -13.71
N VAL A 93 13.62 21.13 -12.64
CA VAL A 93 12.85 22.39 -12.72
C VAL A 93 13.62 23.43 -13.54
N ARG A 94 14.92 23.59 -13.28
CA ARG A 94 15.77 24.52 -14.03
C ARG A 94 15.80 24.19 -15.53
N GLU A 95 15.92 22.92 -15.88
CA GLU A 95 15.98 22.50 -17.29
C GLU A 95 14.64 22.60 -18.01
N GLN A 96 13.53 22.32 -17.32
CA GLN A 96 12.20 22.25 -17.95
C GLN A 96 11.50 23.61 -17.97
N GLU A 97 11.71 24.46 -16.95
CA GLU A 97 11.00 25.73 -16.75
C GLU A 97 11.93 26.96 -16.84
N GLY A 98 13.25 26.75 -16.85
CA GLY A 98 14.26 27.80 -16.87
C GLY A 98 14.65 28.33 -15.49
N ASP A 99 15.73 29.12 -15.48
CA ASP A 99 16.34 29.66 -14.25
C ASP A 99 15.37 30.57 -13.46
N THR A 100 14.55 31.35 -14.15
CA THR A 100 13.63 32.29 -13.50
C THR A 100 12.61 31.60 -12.59
N VAL A 101 12.03 30.48 -13.04
CA VAL A 101 11.08 29.69 -12.25
C VAL A 101 11.80 28.94 -11.13
N PHE A 102 12.97 28.37 -11.42
CA PHE A 102 13.82 27.74 -10.42
C PHE A 102 14.15 28.70 -9.26
N ASP A 103 14.57 29.93 -9.57
CA ASP A 103 14.93 30.93 -8.57
C ASP A 103 13.75 31.33 -7.69
N VAL A 104 12.55 31.41 -8.26
CA VAL A 104 11.30 31.67 -7.50
C VAL A 104 11.04 30.54 -6.51
N VAL A 105 11.07 29.28 -6.97
CA VAL A 105 10.85 28.10 -6.13
C VAL A 105 11.90 28.03 -5.01
N GLU A 106 13.17 28.21 -5.36
CA GLU A 106 14.29 28.11 -4.42
C GLU A 106 14.27 29.24 -3.40
N THR A 107 13.95 30.47 -3.81
CA THR A 107 13.80 31.62 -2.89
C THR A 107 12.68 31.38 -1.88
N ILE A 108 11.53 30.86 -2.33
CA ILE A 108 10.40 30.52 -1.46
C ILE A 108 10.82 29.44 -0.46
N ARG A 109 11.51 28.39 -0.93
CA ARG A 109 11.99 27.28 -0.09
C ARG A 109 12.97 27.77 0.99
N GLN A 110 13.95 28.59 0.62
CA GLN A 110 14.92 29.16 1.57
C GLN A 110 14.24 30.04 2.62
N THR A 111 13.30 30.90 2.19
CA THR A 111 12.55 31.79 3.10
C THR A 111 11.71 30.98 4.08
N ALA A 112 11.03 29.92 3.62
CA ALA A 112 10.22 29.04 4.46
C ALA A 112 11.07 28.26 5.48
N VAL A 113 12.26 27.78 5.08
CA VAL A 113 13.20 27.10 5.99
C VAL A 113 13.72 28.08 7.05
N LYS A 114 14.07 29.31 6.65
CA LYS A 114 14.54 30.35 7.58
C LYS A 114 13.47 30.69 8.61
N PHE A 115 12.24 30.95 8.15
CA PHE A 115 11.09 31.21 9.03
C PHE A 115 10.91 30.09 10.08
N ARG A 116 10.93 28.83 9.64
CA ARG A 116 10.71 27.69 10.55
C ARG A 116 11.86 27.44 11.53
N ARG A 117 13.10 27.77 11.17
CA ARG A 117 14.28 27.55 12.01
C ARG A 117 14.52 28.67 13.02
N GLU A 118 14.21 29.91 12.63
CA GLU A 118 14.60 31.11 13.39
C GLU A 118 13.40 31.82 14.03
N ASP A 119 12.17 31.30 13.84
CA ASP A 119 10.90 31.91 14.30
C ASP A 119 10.77 33.38 13.86
N ASP A 120 11.34 33.68 12.69
CA ASP A 120 11.55 35.03 12.16
C ASP A 120 10.25 35.60 11.57
N SER A 121 9.55 36.43 12.34
CA SER A 121 8.32 37.09 11.90
C SER A 121 8.51 37.99 10.67
N GLU A 122 9.71 38.51 10.39
CA GLU A 122 9.97 39.28 9.17
C GLU A 122 10.10 38.37 7.94
N ALA A 123 10.67 37.17 8.12
CA ALA A 123 10.70 36.14 7.08
C ALA A 123 9.28 35.70 6.68
N ALA A 124 8.35 35.61 7.64
CA ALA A 124 6.95 35.31 7.36
C ALA A 124 6.29 36.38 6.47
N GLN A 125 6.46 37.66 6.81
CA GLN A 125 5.92 38.77 6.00
C GLN A 125 6.56 38.83 4.61
N THR A 126 7.86 38.54 4.53
CA THR A 126 8.60 38.47 3.26
C THR A 126 8.09 37.33 2.38
N LEU A 127 7.86 36.15 2.97
CA LEU A 127 7.27 35.00 2.29
C LEU A 127 5.86 35.33 1.78
N GLU A 128 5.01 35.91 2.61
CA GLU A 128 3.65 36.30 2.23
C GLU A 128 3.64 37.28 1.05
N LYS A 129 4.46 38.33 1.12
CA LYS A 129 4.60 39.31 0.02
C LYS A 129 5.07 38.66 -1.28
N LYS A 130 5.97 37.68 -1.21
CA LYS A 130 6.44 36.94 -2.40
C LYS A 130 5.34 36.07 -2.98
N LEU A 131 4.62 35.32 -2.15
CA LEU A 131 3.52 34.46 -2.58
C LEU A 131 2.39 35.26 -3.25
N ARG A 132 2.04 36.44 -2.72
CA ARG A 132 1.03 37.34 -3.31
C ARG A 132 1.41 37.93 -4.67
N LYS A 133 2.70 37.91 -5.03
CA LYS A 133 3.22 38.47 -6.29
C LYS A 133 3.35 37.42 -7.40
N LEU A 134 3.13 36.13 -7.11
CA LEU A 134 3.24 35.08 -8.11
C LEU A 134 2.16 35.25 -9.18
N THR A 135 2.55 35.07 -10.44
CA THR A 135 1.55 34.86 -11.49
C THR A 135 0.84 33.52 -11.30
N PRO A 136 -0.32 33.29 -11.94
CA PRO A 136 -0.99 31.99 -11.89
C PRO A 136 -0.07 30.83 -12.34
N GLU A 137 0.71 31.03 -13.40
CA GLU A 137 1.65 30.03 -13.94
C GLU A 137 2.76 29.72 -12.94
N GLN A 138 3.37 30.77 -12.35
CA GLN A 138 4.38 30.60 -11.30
C GLN A 138 3.80 29.91 -10.07
N THR A 139 2.56 30.23 -9.70
CA THR A 139 1.86 29.60 -8.57
C THR A 139 1.73 28.10 -8.81
N VAL A 140 1.31 27.69 -10.01
CA VAL A 140 1.22 26.28 -10.37
C VAL A 140 2.60 25.61 -10.28
N SER A 141 3.65 26.18 -10.85
CA SER A 141 5.00 25.60 -10.80
C SER A 141 5.53 25.47 -9.37
N VAL A 142 5.28 26.47 -8.52
CA VAL A 142 5.64 26.45 -7.10
C VAL A 142 4.90 25.34 -6.36
N VAL A 143 3.57 25.27 -6.49
CA VAL A 143 2.75 24.22 -5.84
C VAL A 143 3.22 22.82 -6.26
N ARG A 144 3.51 22.62 -7.55
CA ARG A 144 4.01 21.34 -8.07
C ARG A 144 5.38 20.99 -7.51
N ALA A 145 6.31 21.95 -7.47
CA ALA A 145 7.65 21.74 -6.92
C ALA A 145 7.60 21.34 -5.44
N PHE A 146 6.83 22.03 -4.60
CA PHE A 146 6.71 21.67 -3.19
C PHE A 146 6.00 20.33 -2.98
N SER A 147 5.00 20.02 -3.81
CA SER A 147 4.31 18.73 -3.73
C SER A 147 5.24 17.57 -4.09
N TYR A 148 5.99 17.67 -5.18
CA TYR A 148 6.95 16.64 -5.54
C TYR A 148 8.14 16.57 -4.60
N PHE A 149 8.60 17.69 -4.05
CA PHE A 149 9.59 17.68 -2.98
C PHE A 149 9.08 16.88 -1.77
N SER A 150 7.82 17.07 -1.37
CA SER A 150 7.20 16.30 -0.28
C SER A 150 7.12 14.81 -0.61
N HIS A 151 6.70 14.45 -1.83
CA HIS A 151 6.65 13.04 -2.26
C HIS A 151 8.03 12.39 -2.22
N LEU A 152 9.05 13.08 -2.75
CA LEU A 152 10.44 12.58 -2.75
C LEU A 152 11.00 12.44 -1.33
N ALA A 153 10.67 13.38 -0.43
CA ALA A 153 11.06 13.29 0.97
C ALA A 153 10.41 12.08 1.67
N ASN A 154 9.13 11.81 1.42
CA ASN A 154 8.43 10.64 1.96
C ASN A 154 9.10 9.33 1.48
N ILE A 155 9.46 9.25 0.20
CA ILE A 155 10.19 8.08 -0.34
C ILE A 155 11.53 7.89 0.39
N ALA A 156 12.28 8.98 0.61
CA ALA A 156 13.56 8.93 1.32
C ALA A 156 13.37 8.48 2.78
N GLU A 157 12.30 8.92 3.45
CA GLU A 157 11.95 8.51 4.81
C GLU A 157 11.63 7.01 4.89
N ASP A 158 10.75 6.51 4.02
CA ASP A 158 10.40 5.09 3.94
C ASP A 158 11.62 4.22 3.65
N ARG A 159 12.47 4.68 2.73
CA ARG A 159 13.75 4.03 2.42
C ARG A 159 14.64 4.01 3.67
N HIS A 160 14.76 5.11 4.40
CA HIS A 160 15.56 5.15 5.62
C HIS A 160 15.03 4.23 6.71
N HIS A 161 13.71 4.10 6.86
CA HIS A 161 13.11 3.12 7.76
C HIS A 161 13.54 1.69 7.40
N ASN A 162 13.48 1.32 6.11
CA ASN A 162 13.94 0.02 5.64
C ASN A 162 15.46 -0.17 5.83
N ARG A 163 16.25 0.88 5.57
CA ARG A 163 17.71 0.91 5.82
C ARG A 163 18.01 0.54 7.27
N ARG A 164 17.35 1.22 8.20
CA ARG A 164 17.56 1.04 9.64
C ARG A 164 17.15 -0.34 10.09
N ARG A 165 15.99 -0.85 9.63
CA ARG A 165 15.57 -2.23 9.91
C ARG A 165 16.62 -3.24 9.46
N ARG A 166 17.15 -3.10 8.25
CA ARG A 166 18.21 -3.97 7.72
C ARG A 166 19.51 -3.90 8.53
N ILE A 167 19.95 -2.70 8.93
CA ILE A 167 21.15 -2.52 9.76
C ILE A 167 20.98 -3.24 11.11
N HIS A 168 19.83 -3.09 11.76
CA HIS A 168 19.54 -3.77 13.02
C HIS A 168 19.52 -5.30 12.87
N ALA A 169 18.91 -5.81 11.79
CA ALA A 169 18.88 -7.23 11.48
C ALA A 169 20.28 -7.81 11.23
N LEU A 170 21.10 -7.14 10.40
CA LEU A 170 22.49 -7.56 10.12
C LEU A 170 23.38 -7.52 11.36
N ALA A 171 23.13 -6.59 12.28
CA ALA A 171 23.86 -6.51 13.54
C ALA A 171 23.39 -7.55 14.58
N GLY A 172 22.37 -8.37 14.28
CA GLY A 172 21.76 -9.28 15.26
C GLY A 172 21.18 -8.53 16.47
N SER A 173 20.69 -7.31 16.26
CA SER A 173 20.10 -6.50 17.34
C SER A 173 18.87 -7.19 17.90
N ALA A 174 18.56 -6.93 19.18
CA ALA A 174 17.31 -7.38 19.79
C ALA A 174 16.09 -6.94 18.95
N PRO A 175 15.03 -7.78 18.87
CA PRO A 175 13.79 -7.44 18.19
C PRO A 175 13.27 -6.06 18.60
N GLN A 176 12.75 -5.30 17.64
CA GLN A 176 12.27 -3.95 17.88
C GLN A 176 10.75 -3.93 18.12
N PRO A 177 10.23 -3.00 18.93
CA PRO A 177 8.79 -2.80 19.07
C PRO A 177 8.08 -2.67 17.72
N GLY A 178 6.94 -3.35 17.58
CA GLY A 178 6.17 -3.39 16.32
C GLY A 178 6.53 -4.55 15.38
N THR A 179 7.47 -5.43 15.75
CA THR A 179 7.73 -6.68 15.00
C THR A 179 7.09 -7.89 15.68
N VAL A 180 6.83 -8.95 14.88
CA VAL A 180 6.32 -10.24 15.38
C VAL A 180 7.33 -10.87 16.36
N ALA A 181 8.61 -10.85 16.03
CA ALA A 181 9.67 -11.36 16.90
C ALA A 181 9.67 -10.70 18.28
N TYR A 182 9.49 -9.37 18.34
CA TYR A 182 9.38 -8.66 19.62
C TYR A 182 8.13 -9.07 20.40
N ALA A 183 6.98 -9.21 19.74
CA ALA A 183 5.75 -9.66 20.39
C ALA A 183 5.91 -11.08 20.99
N LEU A 184 6.57 -11.99 20.26
CA LEU A 184 6.86 -13.34 20.74
C LEU A 184 7.83 -13.33 21.94
N GLU A 185 8.85 -12.49 21.92
CA GLU A 185 9.79 -12.33 23.04
C GLU A 185 9.09 -11.80 24.31
N GLN A 186 8.16 -10.86 24.17
CA GLN A 186 7.34 -10.37 25.29
C GLN A 186 6.41 -11.46 25.83
N LEU A 187 5.78 -12.25 24.96
CA LEU A 187 4.96 -13.40 25.37
C LEU A 187 5.80 -14.45 26.10
N LYS A 188 7.05 -14.66 25.68
CA LYS A 188 7.96 -15.58 26.36
C LYS A 188 8.34 -15.07 27.75
N THR A 189 8.66 -13.79 27.86
CA THR A 189 9.03 -13.14 29.13
C THR A 189 7.89 -13.18 30.15
N THR A 190 6.64 -13.11 29.67
CA THR A 190 5.45 -13.21 30.52
C THR A 190 4.97 -14.64 30.79
N GLY A 191 5.66 -15.67 30.25
CA GLY A 191 5.30 -17.08 30.42
C GLY A 191 4.11 -17.56 29.57
N ASN A 192 3.62 -16.73 28.63
CA ASN A 192 2.42 -16.98 27.84
C ASN A 192 2.69 -17.51 26.43
N ALA A 193 3.95 -17.67 26.02
CA ALA A 193 4.34 -18.17 24.69
C ALA A 193 4.22 -19.72 24.54
N SER A 194 3.31 -20.37 25.26
CA SER A 194 3.14 -21.82 25.10
C SER A 194 2.59 -22.15 23.70
N LYS A 195 3.06 -23.25 23.11
CA LYS A 195 2.61 -23.73 21.79
C LYS A 195 1.08 -23.74 21.66
N ARG A 196 0.38 -24.21 22.69
CA ARG A 196 -1.08 -24.29 22.73
C ARG A 196 -1.75 -22.92 22.66
N VAL A 197 -1.20 -21.93 23.36
CA VAL A 197 -1.73 -20.56 23.37
C VAL A 197 -1.54 -19.91 22.01
N LEU A 198 -0.35 -20.04 21.43
CA LEU A 198 -0.04 -19.50 20.11
C LEU A 198 -0.91 -20.13 19.01
N GLN A 199 -1.02 -21.46 19.00
CA GLN A 199 -1.87 -22.17 18.04
C GLN A 199 -3.32 -21.68 18.13
N ARG A 200 -3.89 -21.67 19.35
CA ARG A 200 -5.27 -21.21 19.56
C ARG A 200 -5.47 -19.77 19.11
N PHE A 201 -4.51 -18.88 19.37
CA PHE A 201 -4.58 -17.50 18.89
C PHE A 201 -4.71 -17.44 17.38
N PHE A 202 -3.84 -18.12 16.63
CA PHE A 202 -3.89 -18.09 15.16
C PHE A 202 -5.07 -18.85 14.57
N ASP A 203 -5.61 -19.87 15.27
CA ASP A 203 -6.84 -20.56 14.88
C ASP A 203 -8.07 -19.64 14.97
N ASP A 204 -8.11 -18.76 15.97
CA ASP A 204 -9.24 -17.85 16.24
C ASP A 204 -9.05 -16.44 15.62
N ALA A 205 -7.82 -16.08 15.21
CA ALA A 205 -7.50 -14.73 14.75
C ALA A 205 -8.13 -14.43 13.38
N LEU A 206 -8.64 -13.20 13.26
CA LEU A 206 -9.09 -12.63 12.00
C LEU A 206 -8.74 -11.14 11.94
N ILE A 207 -7.92 -10.76 10.97
CA ILE A 207 -7.51 -9.39 10.68
C ILE A 207 -7.94 -9.09 9.24
N VAL A 208 -8.84 -8.11 9.09
CA VAL A 208 -9.35 -7.68 7.79
C VAL A 208 -9.15 -6.19 7.58
N PRO A 209 -7.99 -5.74 7.05
CA PRO A 209 -7.83 -4.36 6.62
C PRO A 209 -8.73 -4.12 5.41
N VAL A 210 -9.56 -3.07 5.48
CA VAL A 210 -10.51 -2.73 4.42
C VAL A 210 -9.99 -1.52 3.65
N LEU A 211 -9.72 -1.72 2.35
CA LEU A 211 -9.34 -0.63 1.46
C LEU A 211 -10.56 0.25 1.14
N THR A 212 -10.40 1.55 1.33
CA THR A 212 -11.40 2.57 1.02
C THR A 212 -10.87 3.51 -0.06
N ALA A 213 -11.75 4.06 -0.89
CA ALA A 213 -11.34 5.08 -1.86
C ALA A 213 -10.93 6.35 -1.10
N HIS A 214 -9.81 6.98 -1.48
CA HIS A 214 -9.41 8.24 -0.89
C HIS A 214 -10.08 9.40 -1.65
N PRO A 215 -10.91 10.25 -1.02
CA PRO A 215 -11.76 11.22 -1.70
C PRO A 215 -10.99 12.34 -2.43
N THR A 216 -9.73 12.56 -2.08
CA THR A 216 -8.92 13.67 -2.61
C THR A 216 -7.57 13.24 -3.21
N GLU A 217 -7.17 11.97 -3.07
CA GLU A 217 -5.80 11.55 -3.37
C GLU A 217 -5.76 10.16 -3.99
N VAL A 218 -6.35 10.03 -5.18
CA VAL A 218 -6.09 8.89 -6.04
C VAL A 218 -4.95 9.28 -6.98
N GLN A 219 -3.72 9.14 -6.47
CA GLN A 219 -2.52 9.39 -7.26
C GLN A 219 -2.60 8.57 -8.56
N ARG A 220 -2.22 9.18 -9.69
CA ARG A 220 -2.22 8.47 -10.97
C ARG A 220 -1.28 7.27 -10.87
N LYS A 221 -1.67 6.13 -11.45
CA LYS A 221 -0.81 4.95 -11.53
C LYS A 221 0.61 5.28 -12.02
N SER A 222 0.74 6.15 -13.02
CA SER A 222 2.04 6.59 -13.53
C SER A 222 2.90 7.35 -12.50
N ILE A 223 2.28 8.06 -11.56
CA ILE A 223 2.97 8.71 -10.44
C ILE A 223 3.45 7.64 -9.44
N LEU A 224 2.56 6.71 -9.07
CA LEU A 224 2.90 5.59 -8.18
C LEU A 224 4.04 4.73 -8.75
N ASP A 225 3.96 4.36 -10.03
CA ASP A 225 5.00 3.59 -10.72
C ASP A 225 6.36 4.33 -10.71
N ALA A 226 6.34 5.64 -10.94
CA ALA A 226 7.55 6.47 -10.86
C ALA A 226 8.10 6.57 -9.43
N GLN A 227 7.24 6.68 -8.41
CA GLN A 227 7.65 6.68 -7.00
C GLN A 227 8.27 5.34 -6.61
N HIS A 228 7.68 4.20 -7.01
CA HIS A 228 8.23 2.87 -6.79
C HIS A 228 9.60 2.71 -7.46
N ASP A 229 9.75 3.17 -8.70
CA ASP A 229 11.04 3.14 -9.38
C ASP A 229 12.10 3.99 -8.67
N ILE A 230 11.74 5.18 -8.18
CA ILE A 230 12.65 6.02 -7.40
C ILE A 230 13.05 5.31 -6.11
N ALA A 231 12.09 4.71 -5.38
CA ALA A 231 12.36 3.95 -4.16
C ALA A 231 13.33 2.78 -4.43
N ARG A 232 13.11 2.02 -5.50
CA ARG A 232 14.00 0.94 -5.94
C ARG A 232 15.40 1.45 -6.29
N LEU A 233 15.50 2.52 -7.06
CA LEU A 233 16.79 3.10 -7.45
C LEU A 233 17.57 3.65 -6.24
N LEU A 234 16.90 4.23 -5.24
CA LEU A 234 17.53 4.57 -3.96
C LEU A 234 17.92 3.34 -3.16
N ALA A 235 17.15 2.25 -3.24
CA ALA A 235 17.51 0.99 -2.62
C ALA A 235 18.81 0.41 -3.20
N GLU A 236 18.98 0.46 -4.52
CA GLU A 236 20.20 0.06 -5.24
C GLU A 236 21.42 0.89 -4.85
N ARG A 237 21.25 2.22 -4.64
CA ARG A 237 22.34 3.13 -4.25
C ARG A 237 23.00 2.82 -2.91
N ASP A 238 22.32 2.09 -2.03
CA ASP A 238 22.93 1.65 -0.76
C ASP A 238 23.96 0.55 -0.93
N GLN A 239 23.93 -0.16 -2.06
CA GLN A 239 24.92 -1.17 -2.34
C GLN A 239 26.19 -0.52 -2.89
N PRO A 240 27.36 -1.15 -2.72
CA PRO A 240 28.56 -0.71 -3.43
C PRO A 240 28.34 -0.81 -4.94
N LEU A 241 28.23 0.33 -5.60
CA LEU A 241 28.10 0.44 -7.06
C LEU A 241 29.44 0.84 -7.69
N THR A 242 29.76 0.24 -8.84
CA THR A 242 30.82 0.74 -9.72
C THR A 242 30.49 2.14 -10.25
N ALA A 243 31.47 2.86 -10.78
CA ALA A 243 31.25 4.20 -11.35
C ALA A 243 30.21 4.19 -12.49
N ARG A 244 30.22 3.15 -13.34
CA ARG A 244 29.28 3.00 -14.45
C ARG A 244 27.86 2.72 -13.95
N GLU A 245 27.71 1.84 -12.98
CA GLU A 245 26.40 1.54 -12.38
C GLU A 245 25.82 2.76 -11.65
N ARG A 246 26.66 3.50 -10.93
CA ARG A 246 26.27 4.75 -10.28
C ARG A 246 25.78 5.77 -11.30
N ALA A 247 26.53 6.02 -12.37
CA ALA A 247 26.13 6.95 -13.42
C ALA A 247 24.81 6.54 -14.11
N TYR A 248 24.63 5.24 -14.37
CA TYR A 248 23.37 4.72 -14.91
C TYR A 248 22.21 4.93 -13.94
N ASN A 249 22.36 4.55 -12.66
CA ASN A 249 21.35 4.74 -11.64
C ASN A 249 20.96 6.22 -11.48
N GLU A 250 21.94 7.14 -11.50
CA GLU A 250 21.69 8.59 -11.46
C GLU A 250 20.91 9.07 -12.68
N SER A 251 21.25 8.58 -13.88
CA SER A 251 20.50 8.90 -15.10
C SER A 251 19.04 8.40 -15.05
N MET A 252 18.82 7.21 -14.47
CA MET A 252 17.49 6.64 -14.31
C MET A 252 16.65 7.39 -13.27
N LEU A 253 17.25 7.76 -12.14
CA LEU A 253 16.59 8.60 -11.14
C LEU A 253 16.19 9.94 -11.74
N ARG A 254 17.09 10.57 -12.50
CA ARG A 254 16.81 11.81 -13.21
C ARG A 254 15.63 11.64 -14.16
N ALA A 255 15.64 10.59 -14.99
CA ALA A 255 14.55 10.29 -15.91
C ALA A 255 13.21 10.11 -15.18
N ARG A 256 13.20 9.46 -14.01
CA ARG A 256 11.97 9.29 -13.21
C ARG A 256 11.49 10.59 -12.57
N VAL A 257 12.39 11.43 -12.05
CA VAL A 257 12.02 12.75 -11.52
C VAL A 257 11.53 13.68 -12.64
N THR A 258 12.16 13.65 -13.82
CA THR A 258 11.68 14.34 -15.02
C THR A 258 10.29 13.84 -15.43
N ALA A 259 10.07 12.53 -15.45
CA ALA A 259 8.76 11.95 -15.77
C ALA A 259 7.67 12.39 -14.77
N LEU A 260 7.99 12.46 -13.47
CA LEU A 260 7.09 13.05 -12.47
C LEU A 260 6.80 14.52 -12.79
N TRP A 261 7.81 15.32 -13.09
CA TRP A 261 7.65 16.73 -13.47
C TRP A 261 6.82 16.91 -14.75
N GLN A 262 6.90 16.01 -15.71
CA GLN A 262 6.13 16.08 -16.96
C GLN A 262 4.73 15.46 -16.82
N THR A 263 4.50 14.69 -15.76
CA THR A 263 3.19 14.12 -15.47
C THR A 263 2.30 15.15 -14.78
N ARG A 264 1.06 15.29 -15.28
CA ARG A 264 0.06 16.16 -14.67
C ARG A 264 -0.37 15.60 -13.31
N MET A 265 -0.23 16.40 -12.25
CA MET A 265 -0.64 16.03 -10.90
C MET A 265 -2.16 15.87 -10.78
N LEU A 266 -2.90 16.88 -11.25
CA LEU A 266 -4.35 16.91 -11.17
C LEU A 266 -4.99 16.24 -12.39
N ARG A 267 -6.14 15.63 -12.20
CA ARG A 267 -6.99 15.14 -13.29
C ARG A 267 -8.04 16.20 -13.59
N ASP A 268 -8.27 16.49 -14.86
CA ASP A 268 -9.30 17.45 -15.28
C ASP A 268 -10.70 16.85 -15.15
N ALA A 269 -10.79 15.51 -15.24
CA ALA A 269 -12.02 14.74 -15.09
C ALA A 269 -12.04 13.99 -13.75
N ARG A 270 -13.23 13.93 -13.14
CA ARG A 270 -13.48 13.10 -11.95
C ARG A 270 -13.28 11.63 -12.32
N LEU A 271 -12.72 10.86 -11.39
CA LEU A 271 -12.59 9.41 -11.57
C LEU A 271 -13.96 8.75 -11.59
N THR A 272 -14.10 7.77 -12.48
CA THR A 272 -15.23 6.84 -12.42
C THR A 272 -14.98 5.82 -11.31
N VAL A 273 -16.05 5.14 -10.88
CA VAL A 273 -15.94 4.04 -9.91
C VAL A 273 -15.04 2.91 -10.46
N GLY A 274 -15.12 2.63 -11.78
CA GLY A 274 -14.23 1.69 -12.46
C GLY A 274 -12.76 2.08 -12.35
N ASP A 275 -12.43 3.36 -12.50
CA ASP A 275 -11.06 3.84 -12.31
C ASP A 275 -10.57 3.64 -10.87
N GLU A 276 -11.43 3.87 -9.88
CA GLU A 276 -11.10 3.64 -8.47
C GLU A 276 -10.84 2.16 -8.19
N ILE A 277 -11.64 1.25 -8.77
CA ILE A 277 -11.45 -0.20 -8.70
C ILE A 277 -10.07 -0.57 -9.28
N GLU A 278 -9.72 -0.11 -10.48
CA GLU A 278 -8.44 -0.43 -11.11
C GLU A 278 -7.24 0.16 -10.33
N ASN A 279 -7.37 1.38 -9.80
CA ASN A 279 -6.33 1.98 -8.98
C ASN A 279 -6.11 1.16 -7.70
N ALA A 280 -7.17 0.71 -7.03
CA ALA A 280 -7.07 -0.15 -5.85
C ALA A 280 -6.38 -1.49 -6.17
N LEU A 281 -6.76 -2.12 -7.28
CA LEU A 281 -6.18 -3.39 -7.74
C LEU A 281 -4.71 -3.29 -8.11
N SER A 282 -4.23 -2.09 -8.48
CA SER A 282 -2.81 -1.88 -8.75
C SER A 282 -1.91 -2.16 -7.53
N TYR A 283 -2.39 -1.85 -6.31
CA TYR A 283 -1.67 -2.13 -5.07
C TYR A 283 -1.58 -3.62 -4.74
N TYR A 284 -2.55 -4.44 -5.18
CA TYR A 284 -2.47 -5.89 -5.01
C TYR A 284 -1.29 -6.46 -5.79
N ARG A 285 -1.15 -6.05 -7.06
CA ARG A 285 -0.05 -6.49 -7.91
C ARG A 285 1.31 -5.93 -7.48
N ALA A 286 1.34 -4.70 -6.98
CA ALA A 286 2.58 -4.05 -6.58
C ALA A 286 3.07 -4.45 -5.17
N THR A 287 2.20 -5.00 -4.33
CA THR A 287 2.52 -5.24 -2.91
C THR A 287 1.82 -6.47 -2.35
N PHE A 288 0.48 -6.44 -2.20
CA PHE A 288 -0.19 -7.42 -1.33
C PHE A 288 -0.03 -8.88 -1.77
N LEU A 289 -0.02 -9.16 -3.07
CA LEU A 289 0.06 -10.53 -3.58
C LEU A 289 1.40 -11.20 -3.28
N ASP A 290 2.48 -10.43 -3.21
CA ASP A 290 3.82 -10.96 -2.92
C ASP A 290 4.18 -10.84 -1.43
N GLU A 291 3.82 -9.72 -0.80
CA GLU A 291 4.21 -9.43 0.59
C GLU A 291 3.36 -10.17 1.63
N LEU A 292 2.09 -10.49 1.35
CA LEU A 292 1.28 -11.26 2.30
C LEU A 292 1.81 -12.69 2.49
N PRO A 293 2.10 -13.47 1.43
CA PRO A 293 2.77 -14.76 1.60
C PRO A 293 4.12 -14.65 2.33
N ALA A 294 4.92 -13.61 2.03
CA ALA A 294 6.19 -13.37 2.71
C ALA A 294 6.01 -13.12 4.21
N LEU A 295 5.01 -12.31 4.60
CA LEU A 295 4.65 -12.08 5.99
C LEU A 295 4.25 -13.38 6.72
N TYR A 296 3.49 -14.26 6.06
CA TYR A 296 3.17 -15.57 6.64
C TYR A 296 4.43 -16.41 6.83
N GLY A 297 5.34 -16.42 5.86
CA GLY A 297 6.63 -17.10 5.97
C GLY A 297 7.48 -16.57 7.14
N ASP A 298 7.56 -15.26 7.31
CA ASP A 298 8.28 -14.61 8.42
C ASP A 298 7.67 -14.98 9.78
N ILE A 299 6.33 -15.01 9.87
CA ILE A 299 5.60 -15.41 11.08
C ILE A 299 5.85 -16.89 11.39
N GLU A 300 5.70 -17.77 10.41
CA GLU A 300 5.91 -19.22 10.56
C GLU A 300 7.35 -19.53 10.95
N ALA A 301 8.34 -18.84 10.38
CA ALA A 301 9.75 -18.96 10.77
C ALA A 301 9.97 -18.54 12.23
N ALA A 302 9.43 -17.38 12.63
CA ALA A 302 9.54 -16.89 14.01
C ALA A 302 8.84 -17.82 15.02
N LEU A 303 7.71 -18.44 14.62
CA LEU A 303 6.98 -19.40 15.43
C LEU A 303 7.70 -20.77 15.54
N ALA A 304 8.40 -21.18 14.48
CA ALA A 304 9.22 -22.39 14.50
C ALA A 304 10.35 -22.31 15.54
N GLU A 305 10.98 -21.14 15.70
CA GLU A 305 11.95 -20.88 16.78
C GLU A 305 11.36 -21.07 18.19
N HIS A 306 10.03 -20.99 18.31
CA HIS A 306 9.27 -21.19 19.54
C HIS A 306 8.59 -22.58 19.61
N GLY A 307 8.94 -23.52 18.73
CA GLY A 307 8.45 -24.89 18.74
C GLY A 307 7.06 -25.09 18.12
N LEU A 308 6.53 -24.08 17.43
CA LEU A 308 5.28 -24.15 16.67
C LEU A 308 5.60 -24.29 15.16
N SER A 309 5.99 -25.49 14.73
CA SER A 309 6.31 -25.80 13.33
C SER A 309 5.06 -25.97 12.44
N ALA A 310 3.96 -25.26 12.73
CA ALA A 310 2.70 -25.40 12.02
C ALA A 310 2.52 -24.27 11.01
N ARG A 311 1.92 -24.61 9.87
CA ARG A 311 1.39 -23.62 8.93
C ARG A 311 0.27 -22.84 9.62
N VAL A 312 0.36 -21.52 9.66
CA VAL A 312 -0.67 -20.72 10.32
C VAL A 312 -1.93 -20.66 9.46
N PRO A 313 -3.14 -20.66 10.05
CA PRO A 313 -4.38 -20.45 9.31
C PRO A 313 -4.40 -19.09 8.60
N ALA A 314 -5.32 -18.92 7.64
CA ALA A 314 -5.49 -17.67 6.89
C ALA A 314 -6.16 -16.55 7.74
N PHE A 315 -5.48 -16.12 8.80
CA PHE A 315 -5.96 -15.13 9.77
C PHE A 315 -5.98 -13.71 9.19
N PHE A 316 -5.12 -13.41 8.21
CA PHE A 316 -5.05 -12.11 7.56
C PHE A 316 -5.72 -12.16 6.19
N GLN A 317 -6.78 -11.37 6.01
CA GLN A 317 -7.57 -11.30 4.78
C GLN A 317 -7.73 -9.85 4.34
N MET A 318 -7.78 -9.58 3.04
CA MET A 318 -8.00 -8.21 2.55
C MET A 318 -9.49 -7.96 2.31
N GLY A 319 -9.97 -6.81 2.76
CA GLY A 319 -11.30 -6.29 2.44
C GLY A 319 -11.24 -5.08 1.50
N SER A 320 -12.36 -4.75 0.86
CA SER A 320 -12.48 -3.55 0.04
C SER A 320 -13.91 -3.02 0.09
N TRP A 321 -14.04 -1.69 0.20
CA TRP A 321 -15.30 -0.96 -0.01
C TRP A 321 -15.42 -0.37 -1.42
N ILE A 322 -14.32 -0.35 -2.17
CA ILE A 322 -14.23 0.30 -3.47
C ILE A 322 -15.08 -0.46 -4.49
N GLY A 323 -16.01 0.25 -5.12
CA GLY A 323 -17.00 -0.32 -6.04
C GLY A 323 -18.25 -0.92 -5.38
N GLY A 324 -18.26 -1.04 -4.03
CA GLY A 324 -19.36 -1.64 -3.27
C GLY A 324 -20.07 -0.68 -2.32
N ASP A 325 -19.37 0.28 -1.72
CA ASP A 325 -19.95 1.25 -0.78
C ASP A 325 -20.81 2.30 -1.52
N ARG A 326 -22.11 2.32 -1.18
CA ARG A 326 -23.11 3.18 -1.82
C ARG A 326 -23.58 4.32 -0.93
N ASP A 327 -23.08 4.40 0.31
CA ASP A 327 -23.53 5.42 1.23
C ASP A 327 -23.18 6.83 0.71
N GLY A 328 -24.21 7.64 0.44
CA GLY A 328 -24.06 8.98 -0.13
C GLY A 328 -23.47 9.07 -1.54
N ASN A 329 -23.23 7.96 -2.26
CA ASN A 329 -22.61 7.96 -3.60
C ASN A 329 -23.51 7.31 -4.68
N PRO A 330 -24.28 8.11 -5.44
CA PRO A 330 -25.19 7.58 -6.47
C PRO A 330 -24.46 6.94 -7.67
N ASN A 331 -23.15 7.13 -7.80
CA ASN A 331 -22.37 6.55 -8.88
C ASN A 331 -22.01 5.08 -8.64
N VAL A 332 -22.18 4.57 -7.41
CA VAL A 332 -21.96 3.17 -7.07
C VAL A 332 -23.27 2.41 -7.22
N THR A 333 -23.31 1.49 -8.19
CA THR A 333 -24.52 0.78 -8.61
C THR A 333 -24.35 -0.74 -8.48
N ALA A 334 -25.36 -1.53 -8.90
CA ALA A 334 -25.22 -2.97 -9.02
C ALA A 334 -24.13 -3.36 -10.04
N ALA A 335 -24.07 -2.65 -11.16
CA ALA A 335 -23.07 -2.90 -12.21
C ALA A 335 -21.64 -2.64 -11.72
N THR A 336 -21.41 -1.57 -10.92
CA THR A 336 -20.06 -1.30 -10.39
C THR A 336 -19.62 -2.32 -9.35
N LEU A 337 -20.55 -2.89 -8.58
CA LEU A 337 -20.23 -3.97 -7.63
C LEU A 337 -19.86 -5.25 -8.38
N GLU A 338 -20.62 -5.60 -9.42
CA GLU A 338 -20.31 -6.73 -10.29
C GLU A 338 -18.95 -6.55 -10.98
N GLU A 339 -18.68 -5.35 -11.49
CA GLU A 339 -17.38 -4.98 -12.04
C GLU A 339 -16.27 -5.16 -10.99
N ALA A 340 -16.43 -4.63 -9.78
CA ALA A 340 -15.44 -4.76 -8.71
C ALA A 340 -15.11 -6.23 -8.40
N ILE A 341 -16.14 -7.09 -8.28
CA ILE A 341 -15.98 -8.53 -7.99
C ILE A 341 -15.28 -9.24 -9.17
N ASN A 342 -15.70 -8.96 -10.40
CA ASN A 342 -15.12 -9.58 -11.59
C ASN A 342 -13.66 -9.16 -11.79
N ARG A 343 -13.34 -7.89 -11.58
CA ARG A 343 -11.97 -7.37 -11.69
C ARG A 343 -11.05 -7.89 -10.60
N GLN A 344 -11.52 -7.94 -9.34
CA GLN A 344 -10.80 -8.59 -8.24
C GLN A 344 -10.51 -10.07 -8.54
N SER A 345 -11.52 -10.80 -9.02
CA SER A 345 -11.40 -12.22 -9.41
C SER A 345 -10.42 -12.41 -10.57
N ALA A 346 -10.45 -11.53 -11.56
CA ALA A 346 -9.53 -11.58 -12.69
C ALA A 346 -8.07 -11.39 -12.24
N VAL A 347 -7.81 -10.41 -11.37
CA VAL A 347 -6.47 -10.10 -10.85
C VAL A 347 -5.87 -11.29 -10.10
N ILE A 348 -6.63 -11.92 -9.21
CA ILE A 348 -6.11 -13.06 -8.44
C ILE A 348 -5.90 -14.31 -9.30
N LEU A 349 -6.80 -14.58 -10.26
CA LEU A 349 -6.66 -15.71 -11.17
C LEU A 349 -5.48 -15.54 -12.13
N GLU A 350 -5.26 -14.32 -12.63
CA GLU A 350 -4.07 -13.97 -13.42
C GLU A 350 -2.79 -14.24 -12.62
N HIS A 351 -2.74 -13.78 -11.37
CA HIS A 351 -1.60 -14.03 -10.49
C HIS A 351 -1.38 -15.53 -10.25
N TYR A 352 -2.41 -16.30 -9.93
CA TYR A 352 -2.27 -17.75 -9.74
C TYR A 352 -1.81 -18.48 -11.00
N LEU A 353 -2.31 -18.11 -12.17
CA LEU A 353 -1.83 -18.68 -13.44
C LEU A 353 -0.33 -18.41 -13.64
N GLU A 354 0.11 -17.17 -13.36
CA GLU A 354 1.52 -16.83 -13.44
C GLU A 354 2.38 -17.62 -12.44
N GLN A 355 1.96 -17.70 -11.17
CA GLN A 355 2.70 -18.40 -10.12
C GLN A 355 2.77 -19.91 -10.36
N VAL A 356 1.66 -20.55 -10.76
CA VAL A 356 1.64 -21.97 -11.11
C VAL A 356 2.55 -22.25 -12.31
N HIS A 357 2.59 -21.35 -13.29
CA HIS A 357 3.50 -21.49 -14.42
C HIS A 357 4.97 -21.40 -14.00
N LYS A 358 5.33 -20.42 -13.16
CA LYS A 358 6.69 -20.27 -12.61
C LYS A 358 7.10 -21.51 -11.81
N LEU A 359 6.22 -21.99 -10.94
CA LEU A 359 6.46 -23.20 -10.13
C LEU A 359 6.64 -24.45 -11.01
N GLY A 360 5.90 -24.53 -12.13
CA GLY A 360 6.07 -25.62 -13.11
C GLY A 360 7.44 -25.60 -13.78
N ALA A 361 8.02 -24.43 -14.02
CA ALA A 361 9.37 -24.31 -14.54
C ALA A 361 10.41 -24.74 -13.49
N GLU A 362 10.22 -24.35 -12.23
CA GLU A 362 11.12 -24.63 -11.11
C GLU A 362 11.15 -26.12 -10.71
N LEU A 363 9.99 -26.77 -10.60
CA LEU A 363 9.88 -28.15 -10.14
C LEU A 363 10.12 -29.17 -11.28
N SER A 364 11.34 -29.21 -11.81
CA SER A 364 11.83 -30.18 -12.81
C SER A 364 12.17 -31.56 -12.24
N VAL A 365 11.61 -31.91 -11.07
CA VAL A 365 11.97 -33.13 -10.35
C VAL A 365 11.60 -34.38 -11.16
N SER A 366 12.62 -35.15 -11.55
CA SER A 366 12.43 -36.42 -12.23
C SER A 366 12.10 -37.54 -11.25
N ASN A 367 11.02 -38.27 -11.55
CA ASN A 367 10.59 -39.47 -10.85
C ASN A 367 11.61 -40.62 -10.96
N LEU A 368 12.53 -40.56 -11.93
CA LEU A 368 13.62 -41.54 -12.08
C LEU A 368 14.73 -41.35 -11.02
N LEU A 369 14.85 -40.15 -10.44
CA LEU A 369 15.93 -39.82 -9.51
C LEU A 369 15.48 -39.78 -8.05
N VAL A 370 14.40 -39.04 -7.75
CA VAL A 370 13.96 -38.76 -6.37
C VAL A 370 12.57 -39.33 -6.07
N GLY A 371 11.83 -39.72 -7.12
CA GLY A 371 10.47 -40.22 -7.01
C GLY A 371 9.44 -39.13 -6.67
N ALA A 372 8.16 -39.52 -6.66
CA ALA A 372 7.05 -38.70 -6.19
C ALA A 372 6.05 -39.58 -5.41
N ASN A 373 5.28 -38.98 -4.51
CA ASN A 373 4.19 -39.67 -3.86
C ASN A 373 3.02 -39.93 -4.84
N ASP A 374 2.14 -40.86 -4.48
CA ASP A 374 1.08 -41.30 -5.40
C ASP A 374 0.02 -40.23 -5.67
N ALA A 375 -0.19 -39.30 -4.74
CA ALA A 375 -1.08 -38.16 -4.94
C ALA A 375 -0.59 -37.23 -6.06
N VAL A 376 0.72 -36.93 -6.09
CA VAL A 376 1.33 -36.12 -7.16
C VAL A 376 1.30 -36.89 -8.49
N LYS A 377 1.58 -38.19 -8.49
CA LYS A 377 1.47 -39.03 -9.70
C LYS A 377 0.05 -39.06 -10.26
N ALA A 378 -0.97 -39.12 -9.40
CA ALA A 378 -2.37 -39.06 -9.81
C ALA A 378 -2.72 -37.71 -10.47
N LEU A 379 -2.25 -36.60 -9.91
CA LEU A 379 -2.40 -35.27 -10.52
C LEU A 379 -1.67 -35.17 -11.87
N ALA A 380 -0.46 -35.74 -11.96
CA ALA A 380 0.31 -35.78 -13.20
C ALA A 380 -0.39 -36.61 -14.29
N ALA A 381 -1.01 -37.74 -13.92
CA ALA A 381 -1.75 -38.60 -14.84
C ALA A 381 -3.02 -37.91 -15.39
N ALA A 382 -3.64 -37.04 -14.60
CA ALA A 382 -4.79 -36.23 -15.02
C ALA A 382 -4.40 -34.99 -15.86
N SER A 383 -3.11 -34.73 -16.04
CA SER A 383 -2.62 -33.60 -16.83
C SER A 383 -2.91 -33.78 -18.33
N PRO A 384 -3.29 -32.71 -19.05
CA PRO A 384 -3.38 -32.76 -20.50
C PRO A 384 -2.00 -32.83 -21.18
N ASP A 385 -0.90 -32.67 -20.44
CA ASP A 385 0.44 -32.78 -20.99
C ASP A 385 0.83 -34.24 -21.27
N GLN A 386 0.93 -34.55 -22.56
CA GLN A 386 1.32 -35.85 -23.11
C GLN A 386 2.72 -35.84 -23.73
N SER A 387 3.52 -34.79 -23.47
CA SER A 387 4.87 -34.70 -24.04
C SER A 387 5.75 -35.87 -23.58
N PRO A 388 6.35 -36.65 -24.50
CA PRO A 388 7.30 -37.71 -24.15
C PRO A 388 8.49 -37.21 -23.33
N HIS A 389 8.86 -35.94 -23.48
CA HIS A 389 9.99 -35.32 -22.80
C HIS A 389 9.72 -34.94 -21.33
N ARG A 390 8.48 -35.04 -20.87
CA ARG A 390 8.09 -34.66 -19.50
C ARG A 390 7.41 -35.79 -18.74
N VAL A 391 7.35 -36.99 -19.31
CA VAL A 391 6.66 -38.14 -18.71
C VAL A 391 7.18 -38.47 -17.32
N ASP A 392 8.49 -38.33 -17.12
CA ASP A 392 9.17 -38.56 -15.86
C ASP A 392 9.19 -37.35 -14.92
N GLU A 393 8.56 -36.21 -15.26
CA GLU A 393 8.51 -35.00 -14.43
C GLU A 393 7.10 -34.81 -13.81
N PRO A 394 6.71 -35.60 -12.79
CA PRO A 394 5.32 -35.64 -12.31
C PRO A 394 4.86 -34.31 -11.70
N TYR A 395 5.74 -33.56 -11.03
CA TYR A 395 5.40 -32.25 -10.46
C TYR A 395 5.06 -31.23 -11.55
N ARG A 396 5.91 -31.12 -12.58
CA ARG A 396 5.66 -30.23 -13.72
C ARG A 396 4.37 -30.61 -14.45
N ARG A 397 4.14 -31.90 -14.71
CA ARG A 397 2.89 -32.37 -15.33
C ARG A 397 1.66 -32.04 -14.48
N ALA A 398 1.73 -32.28 -13.17
CA ALA A 398 0.64 -31.92 -12.25
C ALA A 398 0.33 -30.42 -12.28
N LEU A 399 1.36 -29.56 -12.30
CA LEU A 399 1.21 -28.11 -12.36
C LEU A 399 0.64 -27.62 -13.70
N ILE A 400 0.98 -28.26 -14.82
CA ILE A 400 0.32 -28.00 -16.11
C ILE A 400 -1.19 -28.31 -16.00
N GLY A 401 -1.55 -29.44 -15.38
CA GLY A 401 -2.96 -29.78 -15.15
C GLY A 401 -3.69 -28.78 -14.24
N ILE A 402 -3.05 -28.32 -13.17
CA ILE A 402 -3.59 -27.26 -12.29
C ILE A 402 -3.78 -25.96 -13.06
N TYR A 403 -2.79 -25.56 -13.85
CA TYR A 403 -2.85 -24.37 -14.69
C TYR A 403 -4.04 -24.45 -15.66
N THR A 404 -4.21 -25.58 -16.35
CA THR A 404 -5.34 -25.83 -17.25
C THR A 404 -6.69 -25.67 -16.53
N ARG A 405 -6.83 -26.24 -15.33
CA ARG A 405 -8.06 -26.13 -14.54
C ARG A 405 -8.32 -24.70 -14.07
N LEU A 406 -7.29 -23.96 -13.69
CA LEU A 406 -7.40 -22.54 -13.32
C LEU A 406 -7.83 -21.70 -14.52
N ALA A 407 -7.24 -21.91 -15.69
CA ALA A 407 -7.60 -21.22 -16.93
C ALA A 407 -9.05 -21.50 -17.33
N ALA A 408 -9.46 -22.77 -17.31
CA ALA A 408 -10.85 -23.15 -17.56
C ALA A 408 -11.81 -22.52 -16.55
N SER A 409 -11.45 -22.49 -15.27
CA SER A 409 -12.25 -21.85 -14.22
C SER A 409 -12.40 -20.35 -14.46
N ALA A 410 -11.31 -19.66 -14.84
CA ALA A 410 -11.33 -18.24 -15.16
C ALA A 410 -12.28 -17.96 -16.35
N ARG A 411 -12.22 -18.77 -17.41
CA ARG A 411 -13.12 -18.63 -18.57
C ARG A 411 -14.58 -18.83 -18.22
N VAL A 412 -14.89 -19.91 -17.49
CA VAL A 412 -16.28 -20.24 -17.12
C VAL A 412 -16.87 -19.19 -16.19
N ARG A 413 -16.07 -18.63 -15.27
CA ARG A 413 -16.56 -17.69 -14.24
C ARG A 413 -16.55 -16.23 -14.71
N LEU A 414 -15.59 -15.83 -15.52
CA LEU A 414 -15.35 -14.42 -15.88
C LEU A 414 -15.53 -14.12 -17.37
N GLY A 415 -15.80 -15.14 -18.18
CA GLY A 415 -15.89 -15.02 -19.64
C GLY A 415 -14.55 -15.25 -20.35
N GLU A 416 -14.65 -15.55 -21.64
CA GLU A 416 -13.49 -15.80 -22.48
C GLU A 416 -12.70 -14.51 -22.74
N GLY A 417 -11.37 -14.57 -22.65
CA GLY A 417 -10.47 -13.43 -22.87
C GLY A 417 -10.34 -12.45 -21.69
N THR A 418 -11.10 -12.62 -20.60
CA THR A 418 -11.05 -11.72 -19.44
C THR A 418 -9.75 -11.84 -18.64
N VAL A 419 -9.17 -13.05 -18.58
CA VAL A 419 -7.89 -13.33 -17.94
C VAL A 419 -6.91 -13.81 -19.02
N PRO A 420 -5.70 -13.20 -19.14
CA PRO A 420 -4.73 -13.64 -20.13
C PRO A 420 -4.21 -15.03 -19.78
N VAL A 421 -4.33 -15.97 -20.72
CA VAL A 421 -3.84 -17.35 -20.57
C VAL A 421 -2.71 -17.58 -21.57
N ARG A 422 -1.59 -18.14 -21.09
CA ARG A 422 -0.53 -18.67 -21.96
C ARG A 422 -1.07 -19.79 -22.85
N SER A 423 -0.78 -19.71 -24.15
CA SER A 423 -1.02 -20.82 -25.07
C SER A 423 -0.14 -22.02 -24.68
N ALA A 424 -0.71 -23.23 -24.74
CA ALA A 424 -0.02 -24.48 -24.42
C ALA A 424 1.04 -24.92 -25.47
N GLY A 425 1.44 -24.01 -26.37
CA GLY A 425 2.42 -24.26 -27.43
C GLY A 425 1.84 -24.11 -28.83
N ARG A 426 2.68 -24.19 -29.87
CA ARG A 426 2.24 -24.14 -31.27
C ARG A 426 1.27 -25.29 -31.56
N GLY A 427 0.05 -24.96 -31.96
CA GLY A 427 -0.96 -25.93 -32.43
C GLY A 427 -1.86 -26.52 -31.34
N ALA A 428 -1.67 -26.17 -30.07
CA ALA A 428 -2.64 -26.53 -29.02
C ALA A 428 -3.78 -25.50 -29.01
N PRO A 429 -5.06 -25.93 -28.94
CA PRO A 429 -6.15 -24.99 -28.69
C PRO A 429 -5.85 -24.22 -27.39
N PRO A 430 -6.19 -22.92 -27.31
CA PRO A 430 -5.99 -22.15 -26.09
C PRO A 430 -6.72 -22.86 -24.96
N VAL A 431 -6.00 -23.26 -23.91
CA VAL A 431 -6.51 -24.09 -22.80
C VAL A 431 -7.42 -23.35 -21.87
#